data_AF-Q3ATQ4-F1
#
_entry.id   AF-Q3ATQ4-F1
#
_cell.length_a   1.000
_cell.length_b   1.000
_cell.length_c   1.000
_cell.angle_alpha   90.00
_cell.angle_beta   90.00
_cell.angle_gamma   90.00
#
_symmetry.space_group_name_H-M   'P 1'
#
loop_
_entity.id
_entity.type
_entity.pdbx_description
1 polymer ?
#
loop_
_entity_poly.entity_id
_entity_poly.type
_entity_poly.pdbx_seq_one_letter_code
_entity_poly.pdbx_strand_id
1 'polypeptide(L)'
;MNVKRTLLQGWEYLRHEPRKIVLFGVLLVSLYMMLFGDFGILKRLQMEAEYRQLLQEEQRTQAVLHDNALRIKNARNPDSIEKAAREKYNFRKPGETLFLIVSPSE
;
A
#
# COMPACT_ATOMS: atom_id res chain seq x y z
N MET A 1 -24.95 -28.80 -36.12
CA MET A 1 -25.47 -27.40 -36.21
C MET A 1 -26.89 -27.36 -35.66
N ASN A 2 -27.06 -27.23 -34.34
CA ASN A 2 -28.38 -27.22 -33.65
C ASN A 2 -28.60 -25.96 -32.78
N VAL A 3 -27.75 -24.94 -32.93
CA VAL A 3 -27.81 -23.71 -32.14
C VAL A 3 -29.11 -22.94 -32.39
N LYS A 4 -29.64 -22.97 -33.62
CA LYS A 4 -30.93 -22.33 -33.94
C LYS A 4 -32.11 -22.97 -33.20
N ARG A 5 -32.13 -24.29 -33.02
CA ARG A 5 -33.23 -24.98 -32.32
C ARG A 5 -33.18 -24.74 -30.82
N THR A 6 -32.00 -24.72 -30.21
CA THR A 6 -31.86 -24.43 -28.77
C THR A 6 -32.21 -22.97 -28.46
N LEU A 7 -31.85 -22.03 -29.34
CA LEU A 7 -32.26 -20.63 -29.23
C LEU A 7 -33.79 -20.45 -29.36
N LEU A 8 -34.42 -21.12 -30.33
CA LEU A 8 -35.87 -21.05 -30.55
C LEU A 8 -36.66 -21.69 -29.39
N GLN A 9 -36.17 -22.79 -28.82
CA GLN A 9 -36.78 -23.42 -27.64
C GLN A 9 -36.65 -22.54 -26.38
N GLY A 10 -35.51 -21.87 -26.20
CA GLY A 10 -35.33 -20.88 -25.13
C GLY A 10 -36.28 -19.67 -25.28
N TRP A 11 -36.54 -19.23 -26.52
CA TRP A 11 -37.44 -18.12 -26.82
C TRP A 11 -38.92 -18.44 -26.50
N GLU A 12 -39.35 -19.67 -26.80
CA GLU A 12 -40.70 -20.16 -26.45
C GLU A 12 -40.88 -20.28 -24.93
N TYR A 13 -39.86 -20.77 -24.21
CA TYR A 13 -39.86 -20.85 -22.75
C TYR A 13 -39.91 -19.46 -22.09
N LEU A 14 -39.22 -18.48 -22.66
CA LEU A 14 -39.26 -17.10 -22.18
C LEU A 14 -40.67 -16.47 -22.26
N ARG A 15 -41.53 -16.97 -23.16
CA ARG A 15 -42.86 -16.41 -23.41
C ARG A 15 -43.93 -16.90 -22.45
N HIS A 16 -43.75 -18.06 -21.82
CA HIS A 16 -44.80 -18.71 -21.02
C HIS A 16 -44.92 -18.19 -19.57
N GLU A 17 -43.85 -17.69 -18.94
CA GLU A 17 -43.90 -17.17 -17.56
C GLU A 17 -43.05 -15.90 -17.37
N PRO A 18 -43.47 -14.75 -17.95
CA PRO A 18 -42.68 -13.52 -17.95
C PRO A 18 -42.34 -13.01 -16.55
N ARG A 19 -43.19 -13.29 -15.54
CA ARG A 19 -42.97 -12.90 -14.14
C ARG A 19 -41.73 -13.54 -13.55
N LYS A 20 -41.48 -14.83 -13.80
CA LYS A 20 -40.33 -15.55 -13.22
C LYS A 20 -39.02 -15.09 -13.86
N ILE A 21 -39.03 -14.80 -15.15
CA ILE A 21 -37.86 -14.30 -15.88
C ILE A 21 -37.49 -12.89 -15.43
N VAL A 22 -38.48 -12.00 -15.29
CA VAL A 22 -38.26 -10.66 -14.73
C VAL A 22 -37.71 -10.77 -13.30
N LEU A 23 -38.29 -11.63 -12.47
CA LEU A 23 -37.84 -11.79 -11.09
C LEU A 23 -36.42 -12.35 -10.99
N PHE A 24 -36.07 -13.31 -11.85
CA PHE A 24 -34.71 -13.84 -11.95
C PHE A 24 -33.73 -12.79 -12.47
N GLY A 25 -34.12 -11.99 -13.46
CA GLY A 25 -33.32 -10.87 -13.96
C GLY A 25 -33.04 -9.82 -12.88
N VAL A 26 -34.06 -9.44 -12.10
CA VAL A 26 -33.91 -8.53 -10.96
C VAL A 26 -32.97 -9.11 -9.91
N LEU A 27 -33.09 -10.41 -9.62
CA LEU A 27 -32.24 -11.09 -8.65
C LEU A 27 -30.77 -11.09 -9.10
N LEU A 28 -30.51 -11.38 -10.38
CA LEU A 28 -29.15 -11.33 -10.94
C LEU A 28 -28.56 -9.92 -10.92
N VAL A 29 -29.34 -8.91 -11.30
CA VAL A 29 -28.88 -7.50 -11.25
C VAL A 29 -28.60 -7.09 -9.81
N SER A 30 -29.46 -7.45 -8.87
CA SER A 30 -29.27 -7.17 -7.45
C SER A 30 -28.00 -7.83 -6.90
N LEU A 31 -27.77 -9.10 -7.23
CA LEU A 31 -26.56 -9.82 -6.85
C LEU A 31 -25.31 -9.19 -7.46
N TYR A 32 -25.38 -8.80 -8.73
CA TYR A 32 -24.29 -8.11 -9.42
C TYR A 32 -23.96 -6.78 -8.73
N MET A 33 -24.96 -5.95 -8.42
CA MET A 33 -24.74 -4.68 -7.70
C MET A 33 -24.22 -4.90 -6.27
N MET A 34 -24.66 -5.94 -5.57
CA MET A 34 -24.18 -6.26 -4.23
C MET A 34 -22.71 -6.69 -4.22
N LEU A 35 -22.24 -7.35 -5.27
CA LEU A 35 -20.84 -7.79 -5.37
C LEU A 35 -19.92 -6.71 -5.95
N PHE A 36 -20.34 -6.09 -7.05
CA PHE A 36 -19.51 -5.22 -7.91
C PHE A 36 -19.92 -3.74 -7.90
N GLY A 37 -21.00 -3.37 -7.22
CA GLY A 37 -21.37 -1.96 -7.09
C GLY A 37 -20.37 -1.15 -6.28
N ASP A 38 -20.56 0.17 -6.24
CA ASP A 38 -19.66 1.10 -5.53
C ASP A 38 -19.56 0.81 -4.02
N PHE A 39 -20.65 0.27 -3.44
CA PHE A 39 -20.70 -0.23 -2.06
C PHE A 39 -20.65 -1.75 -1.96
N GLY A 40 -20.19 -2.41 -3.03
CA GLY A 40 -20.13 -3.85 -3.13
C GLY A 40 -19.07 -4.47 -2.22
N ILE A 41 -19.20 -5.77 -1.99
CA ILE A 41 -18.32 -6.54 -1.11
C ILE A 41 -16.86 -6.46 -1.57
N LEU A 42 -16.62 -6.53 -2.88
CA LEU A 42 -15.26 -6.47 -3.44
C LEU A 42 -14.57 -5.15 -3.12
N LYS A 43 -15.30 -4.03 -3.26
CA LYS A 43 -14.76 -2.71 -2.96
C LYS A 43 -14.41 -2.59 -1.48
N ARG A 44 -15.25 -3.13 -0.60
CA ARG A 44 -14.98 -3.13 0.84
C ARG A 44 -13.72 -3.89 1.22
N LEU A 45 -13.49 -5.07 0.63
CA LEU A 45 -12.27 -5.85 0.86
C LEU A 45 -11.02 -5.11 0.39
N GLN A 46 -11.08 -4.45 -0.78
CA GLN A 46 -9.98 -3.62 -1.27
C GLN A 46 -9.69 -2.46 -0.34
N MET A 47 -10.73 -1.72 0.09
CA MET A 47 -10.57 -0.59 1.01
C MET A 47 -9.97 -1.03 2.35
N GLU A 48 -10.34 -2.20 2.86
CA GLU A 48 -9.77 -2.71 4.11
C GLU A 48 -8.29 -3.12 3.96
N ALA A 49 -7.92 -3.68 2.81
CA ALA A 49 -6.52 -3.98 2.51
C ALA A 49 -5.69 -2.69 2.38
N GLU A 50 -6.19 -1.71 1.63
CA GLU A 50 -5.56 -0.40 1.47
C GLU A 50 -5.44 0.32 2.81
N TYR A 51 -6.48 0.31 3.64
CA TYR A 51 -6.45 0.86 4.98
C TYR A 51 -5.33 0.25 5.84
N ARG A 52 -5.18 -1.09 5.81
CA ARG A 52 -4.10 -1.76 6.54
C ARG A 52 -2.72 -1.38 6.02
N GLN A 53 -2.57 -1.23 4.70
CA GLN A 53 -1.29 -0.80 4.11
C GLN A 53 -0.94 0.63 4.51
N LEU A 54 -1.88 1.55 4.39
CA LEU A 54 -1.71 2.94 4.80
C LEU A 54 -1.35 3.03 6.29
N LEU A 55 -2.01 2.25 7.15
CA LEU A 55 -1.70 2.23 8.58
C LEU A 55 -0.27 1.74 8.86
N GLN A 56 0.20 0.72 8.15
CA GLN A 56 1.57 0.23 8.29
C GLN A 56 2.60 1.25 7.79
N GLU A 57 2.32 1.93 6.69
CA GLU A 57 3.19 2.97 6.14
C GLU A 57 3.30 4.18 7.07
N GLU A 58 2.17 4.57 7.67
CA GLU A 58 2.08 5.63 8.66
C GLU A 58 2.95 5.33 9.88
N GLN A 59 2.82 4.13 10.45
CA GLN A 59 3.63 3.68 11.59
C GLN A 59 5.13 3.66 11.28
N ARG A 60 5.52 3.16 10.09
CA ARG A 60 6.92 3.14 9.66
C ARG A 60 7.48 4.55 9.51
N THR A 61 6.71 5.45 8.90
CA THR A 61 7.10 6.84 8.69
C THR A 61 7.25 7.57 10.02
N GLN A 62 6.32 7.37 10.96
CA GLN A 62 6.43 7.93 12.31
C GLN A 62 7.69 7.44 13.03
N ALA A 63 8.01 6.15 12.94
CA ALA A 63 9.22 5.60 13.56
C ALA A 63 10.50 6.23 12.99
N VAL A 64 10.57 6.39 11.67
CA VAL A 64 11.69 7.06 10.99
C VAL A 64 11.79 8.54 11.38
N LEU A 65 10.66 9.25 11.45
CA LEU A 65 10.63 10.64 11.88
C LEU A 65 11.11 10.80 13.33
N HIS A 66 10.70 9.89 14.22
CA HIS A 66 11.14 9.89 15.61
C HIS A 66 12.65 9.68 15.73
N ASP A 67 13.20 8.67 15.03
CA ASP A 67 14.64 8.41 15.01
C ASP A 67 15.42 9.61 14.43
N ASN A 68 14.96 10.18 13.32
CA ASN A 68 15.57 11.36 12.73
C ASN A 68 15.52 12.58 13.66
N ALA A 69 14.42 12.79 14.39
CA ALA A 69 14.31 13.86 15.37
C ALA A 69 15.34 13.70 16.49
N LEU A 70 15.54 12.47 16.99
CA LEU A 70 16.59 12.17 17.97
C LEU A 70 17.99 12.43 17.41
N ARG A 71 18.26 12.01 16.16
CA ARG A 71 19.54 12.28 15.49
C ARG A 71 19.81 13.77 15.35
N ILE A 72 18.84 14.56 14.91
CA ILE A 72 18.96 16.02 14.78
C ILE A 72 19.21 16.66 16.15
N LYS A 73 18.49 16.22 17.18
CA LYS A 73 18.70 16.70 18.56
C LYS A 73 20.14 16.42 19.01
N ASN A 74 20.64 15.21 18.78
CA ASN A 74 22.01 14.82 19.13
C ASN A 74 23.06 15.54 18.27
N ALA A 75 22.76 15.87 17.01
CA ALA A 75 23.65 16.63 16.13
C ALA A 75 23.82 18.10 16.54
N ARG A 76 22.95 18.63 17.41
CA ARG A 76 23.14 19.97 18.02
C ARG A 76 24.13 19.96 19.18
N ASN A 77 24.52 18.79 19.69
CA ASN A 77 25.55 18.69 20.72
C ASN A 77 26.92 19.00 20.10
N PRO A 78 27.68 19.98 20.63
CA PRO A 78 29.03 20.30 20.16
C PRO A 78 29.95 19.08 20.03
N ASP A 79 29.86 18.11 20.94
CA ASP A 79 30.68 16.90 20.92
C ASP A 79 30.36 16.01 19.71
N SER A 80 29.07 15.90 19.35
CA SER A 80 28.62 15.17 18.17
C SER A 80 29.10 15.82 16.87
N ILE A 81 29.13 17.16 16.83
CA ILE A 81 29.61 17.94 15.69
C ILE A 81 31.12 17.76 15.54
N GLU A 82 31.88 17.88 16.63
CA GLU A 82 33.33 17.70 16.62
C GLU A 82 33.71 16.27 16.20
N LYS A 83 33.00 15.26 16.70
CA LYS A 83 33.16 13.87 16.27
C LYS A 83 32.92 13.70 14.78
N ALA A 84 31.80 14.21 14.26
CA ALA A 84 31.49 14.11 12.83
C ALA A 84 32.51 14.86 11.95
N ALA A 85 32.97 16.03 12.39
CA ALA A 85 34.00 16.81 11.71
C ALA A 85 35.34 16.06 11.63
N ARG A 86 35.74 15.41 12.73
CA ARG A 86 36.97 14.61 12.80
C ARG A 86 36.88 13.32 11.98
N GLU A 87 35.80 12.56 12.12
CA GLU A 87 35.65 11.23 11.48
C GLU A 87 35.37 11.32 9.98
N LYS A 88 34.53 12.26 9.52
CA LYS A 88 34.15 12.34 8.10
C LYS A 88 35.06 13.25 7.28
N TYR A 89 35.59 14.30 7.90
CA TYR A 89 36.29 15.36 7.19
C TYR A 89 37.74 15.54 7.66
N ASN A 90 38.23 14.70 8.57
CA ASN A 90 39.58 14.78 9.14
C ASN A 90 39.92 16.18 9.68
N PHE A 91 38.90 16.87 10.20
CA PHE A 91 39.06 18.23 10.70
C PHE A 91 39.96 18.22 11.94
N ARG A 92 40.89 19.17 12.02
CA ARG A 92 41.83 19.31 13.14
C ARG A 92 41.96 20.77 13.54
N LYS A 93 42.19 21.03 14.82
CA LYS A 93 42.48 22.38 15.30
C LYS A 93 43.93 22.77 14.95
N PRO A 94 44.24 24.07 14.79
CA PRO A 94 45.62 24.51 14.58
C PRO A 94 46.53 24.01 15.72
N GLY A 95 47.66 23.36 15.38
CA GLY A 95 48.59 22.79 16.35
C GLY A 95 48.27 21.38 16.83
N GLU A 96 47.16 20.77 16.40
CA GLU A 96 46.77 19.39 16.75
C GLU A 96 47.35 18.38 15.73
N THR A 97 47.79 17.21 16.23
CA THR A 97 48.23 16.05 15.44
C THR A 97 47.10 15.02 15.38
N LEU A 98 46.60 14.73 14.19
CA LEU A 98 45.53 13.75 13.94
C LEU A 98 46.13 12.41 13.50
N PHE A 99 45.69 11.29 14.09
CA PHE A 99 46.09 9.94 13.68
C PHE A 99 44.96 9.28 12.90
N LEU A 100 45.25 8.85 11.67
CA LEU A 100 44.31 8.13 10.80
C LEU A 100 44.68 6.64 10.82
N ILE A 101 43.79 5.82 11.38
CA ILE A 101 43.97 4.36 11.40
C ILE A 101 43.20 3.81 10.21
N VAL A 102 43.92 3.37 9.18
CA VAL A 102 43.34 2.75 8.00
C VAL A 102 43.56 1.24 8.11
N SER A 103 42.48 0.48 8.27
CA SER A 103 42.57 -0.99 8.17
C SER A 103 42.89 -1.35 6.72
N PRO A 104 43.77 -2.33 6.46
CA PRO A 104 44.00 -2.82 5.11
C PRO A 104 42.65 -3.29 4.52
N SER A 105 42.27 -2.77 3.36
CA SER A 105 41.18 -3.35 2.58
C SER A 105 41.63 -4.74 2.13
N GLU A 106 40.90 -5.79 2.52
CA GLU A 106 41.01 -7.13 1.93
C GLU A 106 40.77 -7.12 0.42
#